data_AF-A0A2M7KR03-F1
#
_entry.id   AF-A0A2M7KR03-F1
#
_cell.length_a   1.000
_cell.length_b   1.000
_cell.length_c   1.000
_cell.angle_alpha   90.00
_cell.angle_beta   90.00
_cell.angle_gamma   90.00
#
_symmetry.space_group_name_H-M   'P 1'
#
loop_
_entity.id
_entity.type
_entity.pdbx_description
1 polymer ?
#
loop_
_entity_poly.entity_id
_entity_poly.type
_entity_poly.pdbx_seq_one_letter_code
_entity_poly.pdbx_strand_id
1 'polypeptide(L)'
;MKRTQPTAVRFDGFVVETNIHYPTDSSLLLDGLRVLLRLVTALSAETGLSGWRQHRYLLKVGKALHRRIDKAGRSRGKDRDARLQAHYGELLAHVEGIAARCEETLTAVANQENSADVLAQVVRDALTQELRERLALTARVCDQTTRRTQQGETVPAAEKLFSLFEPHTEMRNRGKRPDRHRGRAFKVQY
;
A
#
# COMPACT_ATOMS: atom_id res chain seq x y z
N MET A 1 -37.00 -7.08 41.38
CA MET A 1 -36.95 -6.11 40.27
C MET A 1 -36.04 -6.67 39.18
N LYS A 2 -36.55 -6.96 37.98
CA LYS A 2 -35.74 -7.45 36.84
C LYS A 2 -35.14 -6.23 36.12
N ARG A 3 -33.80 -6.12 36.08
CA ARG A 3 -33.11 -5.10 35.28
C ARG A 3 -33.18 -5.52 33.81
N THR A 4 -33.89 -4.75 33.00
CA THR A 4 -33.92 -4.90 31.54
C THR A 4 -32.55 -4.53 30.99
N GLN A 5 -31.78 -5.50 30.49
CA GLN A 5 -30.55 -5.25 29.74
C GLN A 5 -30.93 -4.48 28.46
N PRO A 6 -30.25 -3.39 28.08
CA PRO A 6 -30.50 -2.72 26.81
C PRO A 6 -30.08 -3.66 25.66
N THR A 7 -31.04 -4.05 24.82
CA THR A 7 -30.84 -4.99 23.70
C THR A 7 -30.12 -4.34 22.50
N ALA A 8 -29.98 -3.02 22.50
CA ALA A 8 -29.28 -2.28 21.45
C ALA A 8 -28.65 -0.99 22.01
N VAL A 9 -27.35 -0.84 21.78
CA VAL A 9 -26.62 0.41 22.01
C VAL A 9 -26.65 1.19 20.70
N ARG A 10 -27.16 2.42 20.73
CA ARG A 10 -27.03 3.36 19.61
C ARG A 10 -25.71 4.11 19.75
N PHE A 11 -24.90 4.05 18.70
CA PHE A 11 -23.62 4.74 18.60
C PHE A 11 -23.71 5.76 17.47
N ASP A 12 -23.50 7.04 17.78
CA ASP A 12 -23.44 8.11 16.79
C ASP A 12 -21.98 8.28 16.34
N GLY A 13 -21.63 7.61 15.24
CA GLY A 13 -20.32 7.77 14.60
C GLY A 13 -20.36 8.88 13.55
N PHE A 14 -19.45 9.84 13.63
CA PHE A 14 -19.25 10.84 12.59
C PHE A 14 -18.31 10.30 11.51
N VAL A 15 -18.66 10.54 10.26
CA VAL A 15 -17.89 10.13 9.09
C VAL A 15 -17.15 11.36 8.58
N VAL A 16 -15.82 11.35 8.65
CA VAL A 16 -14.97 12.44 8.17
C VAL A 16 -14.43 12.07 6.79
N GLU A 17 -14.46 12.98 5.82
CA GLU A 17 -13.87 12.72 4.51
C GLU A 17 -12.36 12.59 4.62
N THR A 18 -11.81 11.51 4.07
CA THR A 18 -10.36 11.37 3.92
C THR A 18 -9.95 11.91 2.56
N ASN A 19 -8.99 12.83 2.53
CA ASN A 19 -8.49 13.39 1.27
C ASN A 19 -7.52 12.40 0.58
N ILE A 20 -8.07 11.29 0.07
CA ILE A 20 -7.31 10.31 -0.71
C ILE A 20 -7.78 10.27 -2.16
N HIS A 21 -6.85 10.06 -3.08
CA HIS A 21 -7.20 9.73 -4.47
C HIS A 21 -7.94 8.40 -4.55
N TYR A 22 -8.75 8.22 -5.61
CA TYR A 22 -9.52 6.99 -5.78
C TYR A 22 -8.59 5.76 -5.79
N PRO A 23 -8.75 4.83 -4.83
CA PRO A 23 -7.78 3.77 -4.63
C PRO A 23 -8.02 2.62 -5.60
N THR A 24 -7.24 2.61 -6.67
CA THR A 24 -7.07 1.42 -7.51
C THR A 24 -5.97 0.54 -6.93
N ASP A 25 -6.06 -0.77 -7.17
CA ASP A 25 -5.02 -1.72 -6.72
C ASP A 25 -3.65 -1.32 -7.30
N SER A 26 -3.60 -0.91 -8.58
CA SER A 26 -2.35 -0.44 -9.21
C SER A 26 -1.78 0.86 -8.63
N SER A 27 -2.63 1.79 -8.18
CA SER A 27 -2.17 3.02 -7.53
C SER A 27 -1.65 2.76 -6.13
N LEU A 28 -2.30 1.87 -5.37
CA LEU A 28 -1.84 1.45 -4.05
C LEU A 28 -0.47 0.74 -4.13
N LEU A 29 -0.30 -0.18 -5.09
CA LEU A 29 1.00 -0.81 -5.32
C LEU A 29 2.10 0.21 -5.65
N LEU A 30 1.77 1.21 -6.47
CA LEU A 30 2.72 2.27 -6.82
C LEU A 30 3.04 3.19 -5.63
N ASP A 31 2.08 3.45 -4.75
CA ASP A 31 2.32 4.20 -3.51
C ASP A 31 3.20 3.43 -2.53
N GLY A 32 2.95 2.14 -2.34
CA GLY A 32 3.83 1.24 -1.58
C GLY A 32 5.26 1.28 -2.12
N LEU A 33 5.42 1.07 -3.44
CA LEU A 33 6.73 1.13 -4.09
C LEU A 33 7.46 2.46 -3.87
N ARG A 34 6.77 3.60 -3.97
CA ARG A 34 7.38 4.93 -3.74
C ARG A 34 7.90 5.07 -2.31
N VAL A 35 7.09 4.66 -1.33
CA VAL A 35 7.43 4.80 0.09
C VAL A 35 8.57 3.87 0.47
N LEU A 36 8.50 2.59 0.05
CA LEU A 36 9.56 1.61 0.28
C LEU A 36 10.90 2.10 -0.27
N LEU A 37 10.93 2.53 -1.54
CA LEU A 37 12.16 3.02 -2.17
C LEU A 37 12.70 4.27 -1.47
N ARG A 38 11.84 5.18 -1.00
CA ARG A 38 12.28 6.36 -0.25
C ARG A 38 12.92 5.97 1.08
N LEU A 39 12.24 5.16 1.88
CA LEU A 39 12.70 4.75 3.21
C LEU A 39 13.98 3.94 3.15
N VAL A 40 14.03 2.94 2.26
CA VAL A 40 15.21 2.08 2.15
C VAL A 40 16.43 2.85 1.65
N THR A 41 16.25 3.85 0.78
CA THR A 41 17.37 4.71 0.35
C THR A 41 17.90 5.59 1.47
N ALA A 42 17.01 6.13 2.31
CA ALA A 42 17.41 6.90 3.48
C ALA A 42 18.14 6.01 4.50
N LEU A 43 17.58 4.84 4.81
CA LEU A 43 18.18 3.86 5.71
C LEU A 43 19.56 3.40 5.21
N SER A 44 19.69 3.14 3.91
CA SER A 44 20.96 2.72 3.31
C SER A 44 22.02 3.82 3.36
N ALA A 45 21.61 5.09 3.18
CA ALA A 45 22.52 6.22 3.34
C ALA A 45 23.02 6.36 4.79
N GLU A 46 22.13 6.17 5.77
CA GLU A 46 22.46 6.23 7.20
C GLU A 46 23.36 5.07 7.67
N THR A 47 23.19 3.89 7.06
CA THR A 47 23.89 2.66 7.46
C THR A 47 25.10 2.32 6.59
N GLY A 48 25.42 3.18 5.60
CA GLY A 48 26.48 2.97 4.64
C GLY A 48 26.25 1.78 3.68
N LEU A 49 25.04 1.22 3.65
CA LEU A 49 24.71 0.09 2.78
C LEU A 49 24.58 0.55 1.32
N SER A 50 25.11 -0.26 0.41
CA SER A 50 24.97 -0.05 -1.03
C SER A 50 23.80 -0.87 -1.60
N GLY A 51 23.50 -0.71 -2.90
CA GLY A 51 22.47 -1.51 -3.60
C GLY A 51 21.23 -0.74 -4.05
N TRP A 52 21.04 0.49 -3.57
CA TRP A 52 19.86 1.31 -3.89
C TRP A 52 20.15 2.50 -4.83
N ARG A 53 21.33 2.57 -5.44
CA ARG A 53 21.72 3.63 -6.39
C ARG A 53 20.73 3.79 -7.56
N GLN A 54 20.10 2.69 -7.99
CA GLN A 54 19.13 2.68 -9.08
C GLN A 54 17.68 2.92 -8.65
N HIS A 55 17.40 3.32 -7.40
CA HIS A 55 16.04 3.50 -6.89
C HIS A 55 15.14 4.35 -7.80
N ARG A 56 15.67 5.39 -8.46
CA ARG A 56 14.94 6.22 -9.43
C ARG A 56 14.49 5.43 -10.66
N TYR A 57 15.34 4.52 -11.15
CA TYR A 57 15.00 3.63 -12.26
C TYR A 57 13.95 2.61 -11.84
N LEU A 58 14.11 1.98 -10.66
CA LEU A 58 13.13 1.03 -10.11
C LEU A 58 11.74 1.66 -9.96
N LEU A 59 11.68 2.93 -9.52
CA LEU A 59 10.45 3.70 -9.47
C LEU A 59 9.90 4.00 -10.88
N LYS A 60 10.76 4.33 -11.84
CA LYS A 60 10.36 4.59 -13.23
C LYS A 60 9.71 3.35 -13.87
N VAL A 61 10.24 2.15 -13.59
CA VAL A 61 9.66 0.87 -14.04
C VAL A 61 8.25 0.69 -13.47
N GLY A 62 8.08 0.82 -12.16
CA GLY A 62 6.74 0.73 -11.53
C GLY A 62 5.74 1.76 -12.08
N LYS A 63 6.17 3.01 -12.29
CA LYS A 63 5.35 4.04 -12.95
C LYS A 63 4.99 3.69 -14.39
N ALA A 64 5.85 2.99 -15.13
CA ALA A 64 5.55 2.54 -16.48
C ALA A 64 4.51 1.41 -16.47
N LEU A 65 4.64 0.43 -15.57
CA LEU A 65 3.70 -0.67 -15.40
C LEU A 65 2.29 -0.17 -15.00
N HIS A 66 2.21 0.70 -14.00
CA HIS A 66 0.95 1.36 -13.62
C HIS A 66 0.27 2.07 -14.81
N ARG A 67 1.04 2.81 -15.63
CA ARG A 67 0.50 3.48 -16.83
C ARG A 67 -0.02 2.49 -17.88
N ARG A 68 0.60 1.30 -18.02
CA ARG A 68 0.10 0.25 -18.90
C ARG A 68 -1.26 -0.28 -18.42
N ILE A 69 -1.41 -0.50 -17.11
CA ILE A 69 -2.67 -0.92 -16.49
C ILE A 69 -3.76 0.12 -16.74
N ASP A 70 -3.47 1.40 -16.47
CA ASP A 70 -4.42 2.50 -16.72
C ASP A 70 -4.88 2.56 -18.18
N LYS A 71 -3.94 2.43 -19.12
CA LYS A 71 -4.23 2.44 -20.56
C LYS A 71 -5.07 1.23 -20.96
N ALA A 72 -4.72 0.04 -20.49
CA ALA A 72 -5.48 -1.19 -20.75
C ALA A 72 -6.89 -1.10 -20.17
N GLY A 73 -7.05 -0.56 -18.96
CA GLY A 73 -8.32 -0.42 -18.25
C GLY A 73 -9.33 0.48 -18.97
N ARG A 74 -8.86 1.48 -19.73
CA ARG A 74 -9.67 2.40 -20.53
C ARG A 74 -10.06 1.85 -21.91
N SER A 75 -9.37 0.84 -22.40
CA SER A 75 -9.62 0.26 -23.73
C SER A 75 -10.86 -0.65 -23.74
N ARG A 76 -11.44 -0.88 -24.92
CA ARG A 76 -12.64 -1.74 -25.13
C ARG A 76 -12.36 -2.98 -26.00
N GLY A 77 -11.11 -3.41 -26.08
CA GLY A 77 -10.72 -4.57 -26.90
C GLY A 77 -11.17 -5.90 -26.29
N LYS A 78 -11.33 -6.93 -27.13
CA LYS A 78 -11.70 -8.30 -26.70
C LYS A 78 -10.68 -8.88 -25.70
N ASP A 79 -9.40 -8.55 -25.86
CA ASP A 79 -8.32 -9.05 -24.99
C ASP A 79 -8.02 -8.11 -23.81
N ARG A 80 -8.99 -7.29 -23.40
CA ARG A 80 -8.80 -6.31 -22.33
C ARG A 80 -8.40 -6.98 -21.02
N ASP A 81 -9.17 -7.99 -20.60
CA ASP A 81 -9.04 -8.58 -19.27
C ASP A 81 -7.77 -9.43 -19.16
N ALA A 82 -7.43 -10.19 -20.20
CA ALA A 82 -6.16 -10.92 -20.28
C ALA A 82 -4.94 -9.99 -20.19
N ARG A 83 -4.94 -8.84 -20.89
CA ARG A 83 -3.84 -7.87 -20.79
C ARG A 83 -3.78 -7.19 -19.43
N LEU A 84 -4.93 -6.91 -18.81
CA LEU A 84 -4.96 -6.36 -17.45
C LEU A 84 -4.34 -7.35 -16.47
N GLN A 85 -4.75 -8.61 -16.51
CA GLN A 85 -4.20 -9.67 -15.67
C GLN A 85 -2.68 -9.80 -15.84
N ALA A 86 -2.18 -9.80 -17.08
CA ALA A 86 -0.75 -9.84 -17.37
C ALA A 86 0.00 -8.63 -16.79
N HIS A 87 -0.48 -7.40 -17.03
CA HIS A 87 0.17 -6.20 -16.52
C HIS A 87 0.12 -6.08 -14.99
N TYR A 88 -0.94 -6.57 -14.35
CA TYR A 88 -0.99 -6.68 -12.89
C TYR A 88 0.04 -7.67 -12.38
N GLY A 89 0.22 -8.81 -13.05
CA GLY A 89 1.27 -9.79 -12.72
C GLY A 89 2.67 -9.19 -12.79
N GLU A 90 2.98 -8.43 -13.86
CA GLU A 90 4.26 -7.71 -13.99
C GLU A 90 4.47 -6.70 -12.84
N LEU A 91 3.44 -5.93 -12.48
CA LEU A 91 3.54 -4.94 -11.41
C LEU A 91 3.71 -5.60 -10.04
N LEU A 92 2.95 -6.67 -9.76
CA LEU A 92 3.06 -7.45 -8.53
C LEU A 92 4.47 -7.99 -8.35
N ALA A 93 4.98 -8.71 -9.35
CA ALA A 93 6.33 -9.28 -9.30
C ALA A 93 7.39 -8.19 -9.09
N HIS A 94 7.24 -7.02 -9.71
CA HIS A 94 8.15 -5.89 -9.50
C HIS A 94 8.08 -5.34 -8.07
N VAL A 95 6.88 -5.17 -7.51
CA VAL A 95 6.71 -4.64 -6.14
C VAL A 95 7.20 -5.66 -5.10
N GLU A 96 6.84 -6.93 -5.25
CA GLU A 96 7.24 -8.03 -4.35
C GLU A 96 8.76 -8.22 -4.36
N GLY A 97 9.39 -8.19 -5.55
CA GLY A 97 10.85 -8.26 -5.65
C GLY A 97 11.56 -7.08 -4.97
N ILE A 98 10.97 -5.88 -4.99
CA ILE A 98 11.50 -4.73 -4.25
C ILE A 98 11.28 -4.88 -2.75
N ALA A 99 10.11 -5.38 -2.33
CA ALA A 99 9.82 -5.64 -0.93
C ALA A 99 10.79 -6.67 -0.34
N ALA A 100 11.05 -7.77 -1.04
CA ALA A 100 12.04 -8.78 -0.62
C ALA A 100 13.44 -8.17 -0.43
N ARG A 101 13.89 -7.33 -1.36
CA ARG A 101 15.18 -6.61 -1.22
C ARG A 101 15.21 -5.63 -0.05
N CYS A 102 14.08 -5.02 0.30
CA CYS A 102 13.98 -4.21 1.51
C CYS A 102 14.14 -5.06 2.77
N GLU A 103 13.54 -6.25 2.83
CA GLU A 103 13.72 -7.20 3.94
C GLU A 103 15.17 -7.67 4.07
N GLU A 104 15.85 -7.92 2.96
CA GLU A 104 17.29 -8.21 2.94
C GLU A 104 18.10 -7.04 3.53
N THR A 105 17.73 -5.80 3.17
CA THR A 105 18.37 -4.59 3.72
C THR A 105 18.12 -4.48 5.23
N LEU A 106 16.89 -4.71 5.71
CA LEU A 106 16.56 -4.72 7.14
C LEU A 106 17.38 -5.78 7.90
N THR A 107 17.55 -6.96 7.31
CA THR A 107 18.38 -8.04 7.87
C THR A 107 19.85 -7.61 7.95
N ALA A 108 20.38 -6.98 6.91
CA ALA A 108 21.74 -6.47 6.91
C ALA A 108 21.96 -5.39 7.99
N VAL A 109 21.01 -4.46 8.15
CA VAL A 109 21.06 -3.43 9.20
C VAL A 109 21.01 -4.04 10.60
N ALA A 110 20.18 -5.07 10.81
CA ALA A 110 20.09 -5.75 12.11
C ALA A 110 21.38 -6.49 12.50
N ASN A 111 22.21 -6.86 11.53
CA ASN A 111 23.51 -7.51 11.74
C ASN A 111 24.66 -6.50 11.91
N GLN A 112 24.43 -5.20 11.73
CA GLN A 112 25.43 -4.18 11.99
C GLN A 112 25.50 -3.85 13.49
N GLU A 113 26.68 -3.44 13.95
CA GLU A 113 26.83 -2.86 15.28
C GLU A 113 26.04 -1.54 15.39
N ASN A 114 25.60 -1.25 16.61
CA ASN A 114 24.92 0.01 16.91
C ASN A 114 25.87 1.20 16.68
N SER A 115 25.30 2.33 16.28
CA SER A 115 26.07 3.56 16.15
C SER A 115 26.51 4.06 17.53
N ALA A 116 27.77 4.51 17.65
CA ALA A 116 28.24 5.22 18.84
C ALA A 116 27.58 6.60 19.00
N ASP A 117 27.08 7.18 17.91
CA ASP A 117 26.27 8.39 17.92
C ASP A 117 24.80 8.03 18.20
N VAL A 118 24.31 8.48 19.35
CA VAL A 118 22.94 8.27 19.83
C VAL A 118 21.92 8.84 18.83
N LEU A 119 22.18 10.00 18.23
CA LEU A 119 21.23 10.61 17.30
C LEU A 119 21.11 9.77 16.02
N ALA A 120 22.24 9.35 15.46
CA ALA A 120 22.28 8.45 14.31
C ALA A 120 21.57 7.12 14.60
N GLN A 121 21.75 6.57 15.80
CA GLN A 121 21.06 5.34 16.21
C GLN A 121 19.53 5.54 16.26
N VAL A 122 19.04 6.63 16.84
CA VAL A 122 17.61 6.95 16.90
C VAL A 122 17.02 7.11 15.49
N VAL A 123 17.73 7.78 14.57
CA VAL A 123 17.30 7.94 13.18
C VAL A 123 17.24 6.59 12.46
N ARG A 124 18.27 5.74 12.63
CA ARG A 124 18.31 4.37 12.10
C ARG A 124 17.12 3.54 12.58
N ASP A 125 16.82 3.58 13.88
CA ASP A 125 15.74 2.80 14.48
C ASP A 125 14.37 3.28 13.96
N ALA A 126 14.16 4.59 13.87
CA ALA A 126 12.93 5.16 13.33
C ALA A 126 12.71 4.76 11.85
N LEU A 127 13.76 4.84 11.01
CA LEU A 127 13.68 4.43 9.61
C LEU A 127 13.43 2.93 9.46
N THR A 128 14.06 2.11 10.30
CA THR A 128 13.88 0.65 10.33
C THR A 128 12.44 0.30 10.68
N GLN A 129 11.89 0.93 11.72
CA GLN A 129 10.51 0.72 12.15
C GLN A 129 9.51 1.16 11.08
N GLU A 130 9.67 2.36 10.53
CA GLU A 130 8.76 2.84 9.48
C GLU A 130 8.83 1.93 8.24
N LEU A 131 10.02 1.47 7.84
CA LEU A 131 10.17 0.57 6.69
C LEU A 131 9.42 -0.76 6.91
N ARG A 132 9.52 -1.37 8.09
CA ARG A 132 8.80 -2.60 8.45
C ARG A 132 7.28 -2.41 8.38
N GLU A 133 6.77 -1.33 8.95
CA GLU A 133 5.34 -1.02 8.92
C GLU A 133 4.83 -0.86 7.48
N ARG A 134 5.59 -0.17 6.63
CA ARG A 134 5.22 0.03 5.21
C ARG A 134 5.37 -1.25 4.39
N LEU A 135 6.31 -2.13 4.72
CA LEU A 135 6.42 -3.45 4.11
C LEU A 135 5.17 -4.29 4.40
N ALA A 136 4.74 -4.35 5.66
CA ALA A 136 3.53 -5.07 6.05
C ALA A 136 2.29 -4.56 5.31
N LEU A 137 2.11 -3.24 5.21
CA LEU A 137 1.01 -2.64 4.45
C LEU A 137 1.12 -2.93 2.94
N THR A 138 2.32 -2.87 2.36
CA THR A 138 2.52 -3.16 0.94
C THR A 138 2.27 -4.63 0.63
N ALA A 139 2.66 -5.55 1.51
CA ALA A 139 2.38 -6.98 1.40
C ALA A 139 0.86 -7.25 1.40
N ARG A 140 0.09 -6.58 2.28
CA ARG A 140 -1.37 -6.65 2.27
C ARG A 140 -1.98 -6.17 0.95
N VAL A 141 -1.43 -5.11 0.35
CA VAL A 141 -1.88 -4.63 -0.97
C VAL A 141 -1.55 -5.64 -2.07
N CYS A 142 -0.38 -6.28 -2.01
CA CYS A 142 0.00 -7.33 -2.95
C CYS A 142 -0.98 -8.51 -2.86
N ASP A 143 -1.25 -9.02 -1.66
CA ASP A 143 -2.23 -10.09 -1.42
C ASP A 143 -3.62 -9.73 -1.98
N GLN A 144 -4.16 -8.57 -1.57
CA GLN A 144 -5.44 -8.07 -2.06
C GLN A 144 -5.47 -7.99 -3.60
N THR A 145 -4.40 -7.50 -4.22
CA THR A 145 -4.34 -7.34 -5.67
C THR A 145 -4.26 -8.69 -6.37
N THR A 146 -3.46 -9.62 -5.85
CA THR A 146 -3.36 -11.00 -6.37
C THR A 146 -4.70 -11.69 -6.33
N ARG A 147 -5.39 -11.66 -5.18
CA ARG A 147 -6.74 -12.23 -5.02
C ARG A 147 -7.73 -11.68 -6.06
N ARG A 148 -7.75 -10.35 -6.23
CA ARG A 148 -8.70 -9.68 -7.14
C ARG A 148 -8.38 -9.85 -8.62
N THR A 149 -7.10 -9.85 -8.99
CA THR A 149 -6.67 -9.73 -10.40
C THR A 149 -6.21 -11.04 -11.00
N GLN A 150 -5.67 -11.97 -10.20
CA GLN A 150 -5.17 -13.26 -10.65
C GLN A 150 -6.13 -14.41 -10.31
N GLN A 151 -6.78 -14.34 -9.15
CA GLN A 151 -7.67 -15.41 -8.66
C GLN A 151 -9.16 -15.10 -8.90
N GLY A 152 -9.49 -13.86 -9.32
CA GLY A 152 -10.88 -13.45 -9.58
C GLY A 152 -11.75 -13.31 -8.32
N GLU A 153 -11.13 -13.30 -7.13
CA GLU A 153 -11.85 -13.21 -5.87
C GLU A 153 -12.39 -11.80 -5.60
N THR A 154 -13.53 -11.73 -4.92
CA THR A 154 -14.04 -10.47 -4.36
C THR A 154 -13.56 -10.33 -2.92
N VAL A 155 -12.53 -9.51 -2.71
CA VAL A 155 -12.05 -9.17 -1.36
C VAL A 155 -13.11 -8.34 -0.61
N PRO A 156 -13.56 -8.76 0.59
CA PRO A 156 -14.52 -8.03 1.40
C PRO A 156 -14.07 -6.60 1.68
N ALA A 157 -15.03 -5.67 1.78
CA ALA A 157 -14.72 -4.26 2.02
C ALA A 157 -13.97 -4.01 3.34
N ALA A 158 -14.21 -4.85 4.35
CA ALA A 158 -13.55 -4.79 5.66
C ALA A 158 -12.07 -5.24 5.62
N GLU A 159 -11.69 -6.06 4.64
CA GLU A 159 -10.30 -6.53 4.47
C GLU A 159 -9.49 -5.59 3.58
N LYS A 160 -10.19 -4.75 2.80
CA LYS A 160 -9.60 -3.93 1.75
C LYS A 160 -8.84 -2.73 2.32
N LEU A 161 -7.58 -2.60 1.91
CA LEU A 161 -6.81 -1.39 2.17
C LEU A 161 -7.14 -0.33 1.11
N PHE A 162 -7.48 0.88 1.55
CA PHE A 162 -7.83 2.00 0.68
C PHE A 162 -6.76 3.10 0.67
N SER A 163 -5.82 3.11 1.61
CA SER A 163 -4.68 4.01 1.63
C SER A 163 -3.53 3.41 2.45
N LEU A 164 -2.29 3.51 1.97
CA LEU A 164 -1.11 3.14 2.74
C LEU A 164 -0.70 4.19 3.79
N PHE A 165 -1.25 5.40 3.69
CA PHE A 165 -0.98 6.50 4.62
C PHE A 165 -2.08 6.63 5.67
N GLU A 166 -3.27 6.12 5.35
CA GLU A 166 -4.42 6.10 6.25
C GLU A 166 -5.05 4.71 6.25
N PRO A 167 -4.40 3.71 6.88
CA PRO A 167 -4.82 2.30 6.82
C PRO A 167 -6.22 2.03 7.38
N HIS A 168 -6.73 2.95 8.20
CA HIS A 168 -8.06 2.94 8.82
C HIS A 168 -9.16 3.55 7.92
N THR A 169 -8.84 3.88 6.68
CA THR A 169 -9.82 4.41 5.71
C THR A 169 -10.74 3.30 5.25
N GLU A 170 -12.05 3.52 5.27
CA GLU A 170 -13.05 2.58 4.77
C GLU A 170 -13.86 3.20 3.61
N MET A 171 -14.20 2.40 2.59
CA MET A 171 -15.04 2.88 1.48
C MET A 171 -16.52 2.57 1.73
N ARG A 172 -17.29 3.61 2.06
CA ARG A 172 -18.74 3.50 2.28
C ARG A 172 -19.53 4.03 1.07
N ASN A 173 -20.31 3.16 0.43
CA ASN A 173 -21.09 3.51 -0.77
C ASN A 173 -22.52 3.94 -0.39
N ARG A 174 -22.81 5.26 -0.38
CA ARG A 174 -24.18 5.80 -0.20
C ARG A 174 -24.94 5.81 -1.54
N GLY A 175 -25.30 4.64 -2.07
CA GLY A 175 -26.34 4.45 -3.10
C GLY A 175 -26.18 5.15 -4.47
N LYS A 176 -25.21 6.05 -4.67
CA LYS A 176 -24.89 6.69 -5.96
C LYS A 176 -23.54 6.17 -6.44
N ARG A 177 -23.49 5.70 -7.70
CA ARG A 177 -22.25 5.21 -8.33
C ARG A 177 -21.14 6.26 -8.12
N PRO A 178 -20.01 5.91 -7.47
CA PRO A 178 -18.92 6.86 -7.32
C PRO A 178 -18.40 7.25 -8.71
N ASP A 179 -18.27 8.55 -8.94
CA ASP A 179 -17.59 9.09 -10.12
C ASP A 179 -16.16 8.54 -10.15
N ARG A 180 -15.76 7.93 -11.27
CA ARG A 180 -14.41 7.34 -11.45
C ARG A 180 -13.30 8.38 -11.33
N HIS A 181 -13.63 9.67 -11.40
CA HIS A 181 -12.69 10.78 -11.27
C HIS A 181 -12.59 11.35 -9.84
N ARG A 182 -13.57 11.08 -8.97
CA ARG A 182 -13.59 11.48 -7.55
C ARG A 182 -14.22 10.38 -6.69
N GLY A 183 -13.40 9.43 -6.27
CA GLY A 183 -13.74 8.54 -5.17
C GLY A 183 -13.83 9.30 -3.87
N ARG A 184 -15.00 9.32 -3.23
CA ARG A 184 -15.11 9.82 -1.85
C ARG A 184 -14.81 8.65 -0.91
N ALA A 185 -13.65 8.67 -0.29
CA ALA A 185 -13.30 7.75 0.78
C ALA A 185 -13.48 8.46 2.12
N PHE A 186 -13.83 7.70 3.14
CA PHE A 186 -14.20 8.27 4.42
C PHE A 186 -13.45 7.59 5.56
N LYS A 187 -13.04 8.39 6.54
CA LYS A 187 -12.50 7.98 7.82
C LYS A 187 -13.65 7.80 8.81
N VAL A 188 -13.62 6.70 9.54
CA VAL A 188 -14.47 6.51 10.72
C VAL A 188 -13.67 7.00 11.93
N GLN A 189 -14.24 7.94 12.69
CA GLN A 189 -13.78 8.22 14.05
C GLN A 189 -14.79 7.59 15.00
N TYR A 190 -14.28 6.74 15.89
CA TYR A 190 -15.04 6.25 17.05
C TYR A 190 -15.04 7.32 18.14
#